data_AF-A0A9D9L9P4-F1
#
_entry.id   AF-A0A9D9L9P4-F1
#
_cell.length_a   1.000
_cell.length_b   1.000
_cell.length_c   1.000
_cell.angle_alpha   90.00
_cell.angle_beta   90.00
_cell.angle_gamma   90.00
#
_symmetry.space_group_name_H-M   'P 1'
#
loop_
_entity.id
_entity.type
_entity.pdbx_description
1 polymer ?
#
loop_
_entity_poly.entity_id
_entity_poly.type
_entity_poly.pdbx_seq_one_letter_code
_entity_poly.pdbx_strand_id
1 'polypeptide(L)'
;MLNFPKFRLHLLWALTLGLLMLSTARAEIPGSQTSEGRIAEITALTEQAMNSLGAEAEPAKILTAVKQAYLAKHPEFAKAIEAPLLSDDDLGPLVAADMERQLDKVLHLPNSEEQQQLAEAKFPLYKRGDHIKIVYKRSPTKLESVEGVIQEIVNGYVKVNSRQIRINDMQGIVGNEPEILKLDYRTTQQRRQAYLADFLSDLNEKRKAWMEENNDDFLAKHQRLAGVENEKNGFTAYNGAWYDHQALLPSVVPVIINDIQRRQQREEKARLDAIRMTLAHNLEAKAAGEMLDPAGMRVSPQVELERRAAAKKAAEEAELARKAAEEEAKRIAEENAREAELAKERLAKKREEAKAAAEKEKRRKELEEKFKPLEQDKPIMTPMRAVIIVLIVAALIAGYVFWRRSMEDKNDVSRFFQGKGKLQKEFWAKVDANEAFKYVAYMFPSMSDAKNALARLTYITVDQNGDLRSKKDIDFGAYPHMGQAVAFVGGTNLHYALWREASGIWPELPGAAYFKVSDEPKVQIEVPNMEEFTSESGAKIVSEGVEDITLETGEISRCFKYSAEDTTQALAFLEKFEITEEGVMVSVSTKDGAKYGKDINGIFEM
;
A
#
# COMPACT_ATOMS: atom_id res chain seq x y z
N MET A 1 -63.66 26.34 -23.42
CA MET A 1 -62.28 26.59 -23.94
C MET A 1 -61.73 27.76 -23.12
N LEU A 2 -60.67 27.67 -22.32
CA LEU A 2 -59.40 26.94 -22.44
C LEU A 2 -58.98 26.31 -21.09
N ASN A 3 -58.34 25.14 -21.18
CA ASN A 3 -57.75 24.36 -20.09
C ASN A 3 -56.46 25.01 -19.56
N PHE A 4 -56.42 25.38 -18.27
CA PHE A 4 -55.19 25.80 -17.56
C PHE A 4 -54.98 25.07 -16.22
N PRO A 5 -54.59 23.77 -16.20
CA PRO A 5 -53.99 23.21 -14.98
C PRO A 5 -52.55 22.70 -15.16
N LYS A 6 -52.02 22.60 -16.39
CA LYS A 6 -50.69 21.98 -16.62
C LYS A 6 -49.50 22.94 -16.44
N PHE A 7 -49.71 24.26 -16.58
CA PHE A 7 -48.61 25.24 -16.49
C PHE A 7 -48.14 25.52 -15.05
N ARG A 8 -49.02 25.39 -14.05
CA ARG A 8 -48.67 25.63 -12.64
C ARG A 8 -47.86 24.48 -12.02
N LEU A 9 -48.05 23.25 -12.51
CA LEU A 9 -47.31 22.09 -12.01
C LEU A 9 -45.85 22.08 -12.53
N HIS A 10 -45.63 22.45 -13.78
CA HIS A 10 -44.28 22.56 -14.35
C HIS A 10 -43.49 23.74 -13.77
N LEU A 11 -44.15 24.85 -13.42
CA LEU A 11 -43.49 25.98 -12.75
C LEU A 11 -43.07 25.62 -11.33
N LEU A 12 -43.89 24.85 -10.59
CA LEU A 12 -43.54 24.34 -9.26
C LEU A 12 -42.39 23.33 -9.32
N TRP A 13 -42.41 22.42 -10.29
CA TRP A 13 -41.32 21.45 -10.50
C TRP A 13 -40.02 22.13 -10.93
N ALA A 14 -40.07 23.15 -11.77
CA ALA A 14 -38.90 23.93 -12.16
C ALA A 14 -38.37 24.80 -11.01
N LEU A 15 -39.23 25.29 -10.11
CA LEU A 15 -38.80 25.99 -8.89
C LEU A 15 -38.19 25.03 -7.87
N THR A 16 -38.70 23.81 -7.70
CA THR A 16 -38.09 22.80 -6.83
C THR A 16 -36.79 22.24 -7.41
N LEU A 17 -36.70 22.03 -8.73
CA LEU A 17 -35.44 21.65 -9.39
C LEU A 17 -34.42 22.79 -9.39
N GLY A 18 -34.89 24.05 -9.51
CA GLY A 18 -34.06 25.24 -9.41
C GLY A 18 -33.53 25.49 -7.99
N LEU A 19 -34.33 25.21 -6.96
CA LEU A 19 -33.88 25.23 -5.56
C LEU A 19 -32.96 24.06 -5.21
N LEU A 20 -33.14 22.87 -5.81
CA LEU A 20 -32.19 21.75 -5.68
C LEU A 20 -30.88 21.93 -6.48
N MET A 21 -30.88 22.77 -7.51
CA MET A 21 -29.68 23.08 -8.31
C MET A 21 -28.93 24.34 -7.81
N LEU A 22 -29.57 25.16 -6.97
CA LEU A 22 -28.94 26.27 -6.25
C LEU A 22 -28.32 25.85 -4.91
N SER A 23 -28.62 24.65 -4.42
CA SER A 23 -27.69 23.90 -3.57
C SER A 23 -26.61 23.32 -4.48
N THR A 24 -25.68 24.17 -4.91
CA THR A 24 -24.37 23.71 -5.32
C THR A 24 -23.91 22.66 -4.33
N ALA A 25 -23.52 21.48 -4.83
CA ALA A 25 -22.81 20.47 -4.08
C ALA A 25 -21.55 21.10 -3.46
N ARG A 26 -21.71 21.79 -2.33
CA ARG A 26 -20.68 21.86 -1.31
C ARG A 26 -20.54 20.42 -0.90
N ALA A 27 -19.41 19.81 -1.20
CA ALA A 27 -18.98 18.64 -0.47
C ALA A 27 -19.02 19.06 1.01
N GLU A 28 -20.08 18.68 1.72
CA GLU A 28 -20.17 18.83 3.16
C GLU A 28 -19.03 17.99 3.72
N ILE A 29 -17.91 18.65 4.01
CA ILE A 29 -16.85 18.04 4.80
C ILE A 29 -17.52 17.64 6.12
N PRO A 30 -17.56 16.36 6.49
CA PRO A 30 -18.28 15.94 7.68
C PRO A 30 -17.53 16.43 8.93
N GLY A 31 -17.99 17.53 9.51
CA GLY A 31 -17.46 18.17 10.73
C GLY A 31 -17.02 19.61 10.48
N SER A 32 -17.37 20.62 11.29
CA SER A 32 -18.29 20.69 12.43
C SER A 32 -18.81 22.13 12.57
N GLN A 33 -19.82 22.31 13.43
CA GLN A 33 -20.34 23.60 13.88
C GLN A 33 -19.25 24.64 14.26
N THR A 34 -18.05 24.18 14.65
CA THR A 34 -16.92 25.03 15.03
C THR A 34 -16.32 25.75 13.84
N SER A 35 -16.06 25.05 12.71
CA SER A 35 -15.55 25.69 11.49
C SER A 35 -16.56 26.67 10.92
N GLU A 36 -17.85 26.31 10.90
CA GLU A 36 -18.92 27.20 10.45
C GLU A 36 -19.01 28.47 11.32
N GLY A 37 -18.91 28.32 12.64
CA GLY A 37 -18.88 29.44 13.58
C GLY A 37 -17.71 30.39 13.33
N ARG A 38 -16.51 29.85 13.09
CA ARG A 38 -15.31 30.65 12.75
C ARG A 38 -15.49 31.42 11.44
N ILE A 39 -16.05 30.79 10.40
CA ILE A 39 -16.32 31.46 9.11
C ILE A 39 -17.40 32.54 9.26
N ALA A 40 -18.45 32.29 10.03
CA ALA A 40 -19.49 33.28 10.31
C ALA A 40 -18.92 34.50 11.05
N GLU A 41 -17.99 34.27 11.99
CA GLU A 41 -17.31 35.35 12.69
C GLU A 41 -16.38 36.17 11.77
N ILE A 42 -15.60 35.50 10.91
CA ILE A 42 -14.79 36.19 9.88
C ILE A 42 -15.68 37.03 8.96
N THR A 43 -16.86 36.51 8.60
CA THR A 43 -17.85 37.24 7.79
C THR A 43 -18.32 38.51 8.51
N ALA A 44 -18.73 38.39 9.77
CA ALA A 44 -19.17 39.53 10.57
C ALA A 44 -18.07 40.59 10.75
N LEU A 45 -16.83 40.17 11.01
CA LEU A 45 -15.67 41.06 11.12
C LEU A 45 -15.37 41.76 9.79
N THR A 46 -15.55 41.07 8.66
CA THR A 46 -15.35 41.64 7.32
C THR A 46 -16.41 42.69 7.01
N GLU A 47 -17.68 42.43 7.33
CA GLU A 47 -18.77 43.41 7.21
C GLU A 47 -18.51 44.64 8.09
N GLN A 48 -18.09 44.45 9.34
CA GLN A 48 -17.73 45.54 10.24
C GLN A 48 -16.56 46.37 9.71
N ALA A 49 -15.51 45.72 9.20
CA ALA A 49 -14.35 46.39 8.61
C ALA A 49 -14.74 47.21 7.39
N MET A 50 -15.56 46.66 6.47
CA MET A 50 -16.08 47.37 5.31
C MET A 50 -16.92 48.59 5.70
N ASN A 51 -17.79 48.46 6.70
CA ASN A 51 -18.62 49.57 7.18
C ASN A 51 -17.77 50.69 7.82
N SER A 52 -16.68 50.35 8.49
CA SER A 52 -15.80 51.32 9.16
C SER A 52 -14.80 52.02 8.23
N LEU A 53 -14.27 51.31 7.22
CA LEU A 53 -13.24 51.82 6.31
C LEU A 53 -13.85 52.43 5.03
N GLY A 54 -15.13 52.16 4.74
CA GLY A 54 -15.85 52.61 3.56
C GLY A 54 -15.82 51.60 2.41
N ALA A 55 -16.82 51.65 1.53
CA ALA A 55 -17.05 50.67 0.46
C ALA A 55 -15.94 50.66 -0.62
N GLU A 56 -15.18 51.75 -0.75
CA GLU A 56 -14.06 51.91 -1.70
C GLU A 56 -12.70 51.56 -1.09
N ALA A 57 -12.66 51.08 0.17
CA ALA A 57 -11.41 50.71 0.81
C ALA A 57 -10.72 49.57 0.06
N GLU A 58 -9.40 49.67 -0.05
CA GLU A 58 -8.57 48.66 -0.69
C GLU A 58 -8.70 47.31 0.04
N PRO A 59 -8.91 46.18 -0.67
CA PRO A 59 -9.11 44.86 -0.05
C PRO A 59 -8.01 44.44 0.94
N ALA A 60 -6.76 44.86 0.69
CA ALA A 60 -5.63 44.58 1.58
C ALA A 60 -5.76 45.27 2.96
N LYS A 61 -6.33 46.48 3.01
CA LYS A 61 -6.59 47.22 4.24
C LYS A 61 -7.72 46.57 5.05
N ILE A 62 -8.78 46.13 4.37
CA ILE A 62 -9.88 45.37 5.00
C ILE A 62 -9.33 44.07 5.58
N LEU A 63 -8.53 43.31 4.82
CA LEU A 63 -7.90 42.07 5.31
C LEU A 63 -7.02 42.31 6.54
N THR A 64 -6.25 43.40 6.57
CA THR A 64 -5.39 43.75 7.72
C THR A 64 -6.21 44.06 8.97
N ALA A 65 -7.30 44.83 8.82
CA ALA A 65 -8.20 45.13 9.93
C ALA A 65 -8.92 43.88 10.46
N VAL A 66 -9.41 43.02 9.55
CA VAL A 66 -10.04 41.74 9.92
C VAL A 66 -9.03 40.83 10.63
N LYS A 67 -7.79 40.74 10.13
CA LYS A 67 -6.73 39.95 10.77
C LYS A 67 -6.43 40.43 12.18
N GLN A 68 -6.32 41.74 12.40
CA GLN A 68 -6.08 42.29 13.74
C GLN A 68 -7.25 42.01 14.69
N ALA A 69 -8.50 42.21 14.24
CA ALA A 69 -9.68 41.96 15.05
C ALA A 69 -9.89 40.48 15.37
N TYR A 70 -9.60 39.59 14.42
CA TYR A 70 -9.72 38.13 14.59
C TYR A 70 -8.65 37.60 15.56
N LEU A 71 -7.39 38.00 15.42
CA LEU A 71 -6.30 37.58 16.32
C LEU A 71 -6.44 38.15 17.73
N ALA A 72 -7.07 39.32 17.89
CA ALA A 72 -7.35 39.87 19.21
C ALA A 72 -8.37 39.03 20.00
N LYS A 73 -9.31 38.39 19.30
CA LYS A 73 -10.31 37.48 19.89
C LYS A 73 -9.80 36.05 20.05
N HIS A 74 -8.94 35.61 19.14
CA HIS A 74 -8.37 34.25 19.11
C HIS A 74 -6.84 34.29 19.13
N PRO A 75 -6.22 34.63 20.29
CA PRO A 75 -4.76 34.68 20.41
C PRO A 75 -4.08 33.33 20.19
N GLU A 76 -4.79 32.21 20.40
CA GLU A 76 -4.33 30.85 20.10
C GLU A 76 -3.97 30.66 18.62
N PHE A 77 -4.63 31.39 17.71
CA PHE A 77 -4.34 31.38 16.27
C PHE A 77 -3.24 32.36 15.87
N ALA A 78 -2.48 32.93 16.81
CA ALA A 78 -1.28 33.69 16.49
C ALA A 78 -0.04 32.78 16.28
N LYS A 79 -0.07 31.56 16.81
CA LYS A 79 1.04 30.59 16.72
C LYS A 79 0.81 29.61 15.58
N ALA A 80 1.88 29.25 14.86
CA ALA A 80 1.82 28.21 13.83
C ALA A 80 1.35 26.87 14.42
N ILE A 81 0.53 26.14 13.66
CA ILE A 81 0.04 24.82 14.07
C ILE A 81 1.21 23.82 13.91
N GLU A 82 1.57 23.14 14.99
CA GLU A 82 2.64 22.12 14.99
C GLU A 82 2.12 20.75 14.53
N ALA A 83 0.82 20.47 14.69
CA ALA A 83 0.21 19.21 14.30
C ALA A 83 -0.04 19.16 12.78
N PRO A 84 0.29 18.05 12.10
CA PRO A 84 0.00 17.89 10.69
C PRO A 84 -1.51 17.76 10.45
N LEU A 85 -1.97 18.28 9.31
CA LEU A 85 -3.33 18.07 8.82
C LEU A 85 -3.54 16.58 8.52
N LEU A 86 -4.62 16.00 9.02
CA LEU A 86 -5.09 14.68 8.60
C LEU A 86 -5.86 14.83 7.29
N SER A 87 -5.24 14.40 6.19
CA SER A 87 -5.84 14.45 4.85
C SER A 87 -6.58 13.17 4.51
N ASP A 88 -7.45 13.20 3.50
CA ASP A 88 -8.16 12.00 3.03
C ASP A 88 -7.20 10.89 2.58
N ASP A 89 -6.01 11.25 2.08
CA ASP A 89 -4.95 10.29 1.72
C ASP A 89 -4.43 9.50 2.93
N ASP A 90 -4.47 10.10 4.13
CA ASP A 90 -4.00 9.49 5.38
C ASP A 90 -5.07 8.56 5.98
N LEU A 91 -6.33 8.66 5.53
CA LEU A 91 -7.44 7.87 6.06
C LEU A 91 -7.52 6.48 5.47
N GLY A 92 -7.06 6.27 4.24
CA GLY A 92 -7.13 4.98 3.55
C GLY A 92 -6.59 3.81 4.37
N PRO A 93 -5.36 3.88 4.92
CA PRO A 93 -4.81 2.83 5.76
C PRO A 93 -5.58 2.62 7.08
N LEU A 94 -6.08 3.69 7.69
CA LEU A 94 -6.83 3.63 8.95
C LEU A 94 -8.21 2.96 8.75
N VAL A 95 -8.87 3.29 7.64
CA VAL A 95 -10.12 2.68 7.20
C VAL A 95 -9.90 1.20 6.94
N ALA A 96 -8.89 0.85 6.15
CA ALA A 96 -8.56 -0.55 5.86
C ALA A 96 -8.29 -1.36 7.13
N ALA A 97 -7.51 -0.82 8.07
CA ALA A 97 -7.20 -1.50 9.34
C ALA A 97 -8.44 -1.68 10.24
N ASP A 98 -9.33 -0.69 10.34
CA ASP A 98 -10.58 -0.82 11.11
C ASP A 98 -11.54 -1.81 10.43
N MET A 99 -11.61 -1.79 9.09
CA MET A 99 -12.40 -2.75 8.31
C MET A 99 -11.91 -4.19 8.48
N GLU A 100 -10.61 -4.45 8.37
CA GLU A 100 -10.04 -5.80 8.57
C GLU A 100 -10.32 -6.33 9.98
N ARG A 101 -10.19 -5.48 11.01
CA ARG A 101 -10.50 -5.85 12.40
C ARG A 101 -11.97 -6.21 12.61
N GLN A 102 -12.89 -5.55 11.91
CA GLN A 102 -14.32 -5.87 11.99
C GLN A 102 -14.66 -7.09 11.12
N LEU A 103 -14.02 -7.21 9.96
CA LEU A 103 -14.17 -8.34 9.06
C LEU A 103 -13.77 -9.65 9.74
N ASP A 104 -12.67 -9.68 10.50
CA ASP A 104 -12.27 -10.88 11.23
C ASP A 104 -13.24 -11.27 12.37
N LYS A 105 -14.01 -10.31 12.91
CA LYS A 105 -15.06 -10.62 13.91
C LYS A 105 -16.32 -11.21 13.29
N VAL A 106 -16.69 -10.76 12.09
CA VAL A 106 -17.94 -11.17 11.40
C VAL A 106 -17.70 -12.41 10.53
N LEU A 107 -16.58 -12.44 9.81
CA LEU A 107 -16.20 -13.46 8.82
C LEU A 107 -14.77 -13.94 9.08
N HIS A 108 -14.52 -14.50 10.26
CA HIS A 108 -13.21 -15.04 10.66
C HIS A 108 -12.60 -15.96 9.62
N LEU A 109 -11.33 -15.73 9.28
CA LEU A 109 -10.56 -16.60 8.39
C LEU A 109 -9.90 -17.69 9.24
N PRO A 110 -10.30 -18.98 9.10
CA PRO A 110 -9.79 -20.02 9.97
C PRO A 110 -8.29 -20.24 9.76
N ASN A 111 -7.56 -20.45 10.84
CA ASN A 111 -6.14 -20.78 10.77
C ASN A 111 -5.90 -22.22 10.24
N SER A 112 -4.65 -22.61 9.98
CA SER A 112 -4.33 -23.93 9.41
C SER A 112 -4.88 -25.10 10.25
N GLU A 113 -4.86 -24.98 11.58
CA GLU A 113 -5.35 -26.02 12.49
C GLU A 113 -6.88 -26.10 12.48
N GLU A 114 -7.56 -24.97 12.51
CA GLU A 114 -9.02 -24.86 12.43
C GLU A 114 -9.55 -25.38 11.08
N GLN A 115 -8.84 -25.07 9.98
CA GLN A 115 -9.13 -25.63 8.66
C GLN A 115 -9.05 -27.16 8.68
N GLN A 116 -7.98 -27.72 9.25
CA GLN A 116 -7.86 -29.16 9.39
C GLN A 116 -9.03 -29.72 10.21
N GLN A 117 -9.32 -29.17 11.39
CA GLN A 117 -10.42 -29.62 12.23
C GLN A 117 -11.79 -29.57 11.53
N LEU A 118 -12.08 -28.50 10.77
CA LEU A 118 -13.30 -28.37 9.97
C LEU A 118 -13.40 -29.47 8.90
N ALA A 119 -12.29 -29.74 8.21
CA ALA A 119 -12.24 -30.78 7.20
C ALA A 119 -12.34 -32.19 7.81
N GLU A 120 -11.71 -32.42 8.96
CA GLU A 120 -11.77 -33.68 9.70
C GLU A 120 -13.17 -33.95 10.26
N ALA A 121 -13.84 -32.92 10.77
CA ALA A 121 -15.22 -33.02 11.25
C ALA A 121 -16.19 -33.34 10.11
N LYS A 122 -15.98 -32.74 8.92
CA LYS A 122 -16.83 -32.98 7.75
C LYS A 122 -16.58 -34.35 7.10
N PHE A 123 -15.32 -34.75 7.01
CA PHE A 123 -14.89 -36.03 6.41
C PHE A 123 -13.98 -36.79 7.37
N PRO A 124 -14.55 -37.49 8.37
CA PRO A 124 -13.77 -38.22 9.36
C PRO A 124 -13.08 -39.43 8.73
N LEU A 125 -11.94 -39.81 9.31
CA LEU A 125 -11.19 -41.02 8.96
C LEU A 125 -11.15 -41.94 10.17
N TYR A 126 -11.32 -43.24 9.93
CA TYR A 126 -11.16 -44.24 10.96
C TYR A 126 -9.68 -44.42 11.33
N LYS A 127 -9.43 -44.50 12.63
CA LYS A 127 -8.10 -44.70 13.21
C LYS A 127 -8.03 -46.08 13.86
N ARG A 128 -6.80 -46.60 14.00
CA ARG A 128 -6.55 -47.82 14.78
C ARG A 128 -7.04 -47.60 16.21
N GLY A 129 -7.83 -48.54 16.73
CA GLY A 129 -8.47 -48.43 18.04
C GLY A 129 -9.93 -47.97 18.01
N ASP A 130 -10.43 -47.47 16.87
CA ASP A 130 -11.84 -47.10 16.74
C ASP A 130 -12.74 -48.34 16.77
N HIS A 131 -13.87 -48.24 17.46
CA HIS A 131 -14.90 -49.27 17.47
C HIS A 131 -15.89 -49.02 16.34
N ILE A 132 -16.00 -49.97 15.41
CA ILE A 132 -16.79 -49.80 14.19
C ILE A 132 -17.68 -51.01 13.94
N LYS A 133 -18.74 -50.78 13.15
CA LYS A 133 -19.62 -51.82 12.63
C LYS A 133 -19.57 -51.81 11.11
N ILE A 134 -18.98 -52.83 10.51
CA ILE A 134 -18.84 -52.99 9.06
C ILE A 134 -19.83 -54.04 8.56
N VAL A 135 -20.55 -53.72 7.50
CA VAL A 135 -21.33 -54.70 6.71
C VAL A 135 -20.54 -55.03 5.44
N TYR A 136 -20.41 -56.30 5.10
CA TYR A 136 -19.69 -56.76 3.89
C TYR A 136 -20.33 -58.00 3.28
N LYS A 137 -20.05 -58.24 1.99
CA LYS A 137 -20.47 -59.42 1.25
C LYS A 137 -19.49 -60.56 1.53
N ARG A 138 -19.89 -61.53 2.36
CA ARG A 138 -19.10 -62.77 2.54
C ARG A 138 -19.16 -63.67 1.31
N SER A 139 -20.26 -63.58 0.56
CA SER A 139 -20.45 -64.22 -0.75
C SER A 139 -21.40 -63.34 -1.56
N PRO A 140 -21.52 -63.53 -2.90
CA PRO A 140 -22.33 -62.67 -3.76
C PRO A 140 -23.77 -62.47 -3.30
N THR A 141 -24.34 -63.42 -2.55
CA THR A 141 -25.73 -63.42 -2.07
C THR A 141 -25.87 -63.25 -0.56
N LYS A 142 -24.78 -63.25 0.22
CA LYS A 142 -24.83 -63.26 1.70
C LYS A 142 -24.06 -62.08 2.29
N LEU A 143 -24.80 -61.20 2.96
CA LEU A 143 -24.26 -60.10 3.76
C LEU A 143 -23.98 -60.56 5.19
N GLU A 144 -22.88 -60.09 5.75
CA GLU A 144 -22.51 -60.31 7.16
C GLU A 144 -22.08 -58.97 7.77
N SER A 145 -22.32 -58.79 9.07
CA SER A 145 -21.85 -57.62 9.81
C SER A 145 -20.84 -58.03 10.88
N VAL A 146 -19.75 -57.28 10.98
CA VAL A 146 -18.74 -57.43 12.03
C VAL A 146 -18.65 -56.13 12.81
N GLU A 147 -18.69 -56.27 14.12
CA GLU A 147 -18.55 -55.17 15.06
C GLU A 147 -17.33 -55.41 15.95
N GLY A 148 -16.52 -54.37 16.15
CA GLY A 148 -15.32 -54.47 16.97
C GLY A 148 -14.31 -53.37 16.71
N VAL A 149 -13.10 -53.57 17.23
CA VAL A 149 -12.05 -52.57 17.19
C VAL A 149 -11.16 -52.76 15.95
N ILE A 150 -10.85 -51.65 15.27
CA ILE A 150 -9.89 -51.64 14.16
C ILE A 150 -8.49 -51.91 14.70
N GLN A 151 -7.90 -53.02 14.26
CA GLN A 151 -6.51 -53.34 14.55
C GLN A 151 -5.56 -52.75 13.50
N GLU A 152 -5.98 -52.76 12.22
CA GLU A 152 -5.13 -52.38 11.10
C GLU A 152 -5.96 -52.02 9.86
N ILE A 153 -5.45 -51.08 9.05
CA ILE A 153 -5.99 -50.70 7.75
C ILE A 153 -4.82 -50.72 6.76
N VAL A 154 -4.77 -51.72 5.87
CA VAL A 154 -3.64 -51.92 4.93
C VAL A 154 -4.15 -52.38 3.57
N ASN A 155 -3.67 -51.74 2.50
CA ASN A 155 -3.79 -52.20 1.10
C ASN A 155 -5.16 -52.75 0.70
N GLY A 156 -6.24 -52.02 1.00
CA GLY A 156 -7.60 -52.41 0.61
C GLY A 156 -8.28 -53.41 1.55
N TYR A 157 -7.71 -53.65 2.74
CA TYR A 157 -8.30 -54.48 3.79
C TYR A 157 -8.39 -53.71 5.11
N VAL A 158 -9.40 -54.06 5.91
CA VAL A 158 -9.57 -53.63 7.29
C VAL A 158 -9.62 -54.85 8.20
N LYS A 159 -8.82 -54.83 9.25
CA LYS A 159 -8.78 -55.88 10.26
C LYS A 159 -9.57 -55.43 11.48
N VAL A 160 -10.68 -56.12 11.75
CA VAL A 160 -11.55 -55.87 12.91
C VAL A 160 -11.50 -57.09 13.81
N ASN A 161 -11.01 -56.92 15.04
CA ASN A 161 -10.69 -58.04 15.94
C ASN A 161 -9.79 -59.09 15.23
N SER A 162 -10.25 -60.34 15.09
CA SER A 162 -9.53 -61.41 14.40
C SER A 162 -9.90 -61.57 12.91
N ARG A 163 -10.82 -60.76 12.39
CA ARG A 163 -11.35 -60.90 11.02
C ARG A 163 -10.72 -59.85 10.08
N GLN A 164 -10.30 -60.31 8.90
CA GLN A 164 -9.81 -59.45 7.83
C GLN A 164 -10.88 -59.33 6.75
N ILE A 165 -11.28 -58.10 6.42
CA ILE A 165 -12.36 -57.79 5.47
C ILE A 165 -11.77 -56.97 4.33
N ARG A 166 -12.09 -57.32 3.07
CA ARG A 166 -11.73 -56.50 1.91
C ARG A 166 -12.68 -55.31 1.79
N ILE A 167 -12.14 -54.12 1.55
CA ILE A 167 -12.94 -52.91 1.33
C ILE A 167 -13.83 -53.06 0.09
N ASN A 168 -13.38 -53.79 -0.95
CA ASN A 168 -14.22 -54.07 -2.13
C ASN A 168 -15.47 -54.89 -1.79
N ASP A 169 -15.43 -55.76 -0.77
CA ASP A 169 -16.59 -56.57 -0.35
C ASP A 169 -17.65 -55.71 0.37
N MET A 170 -17.30 -54.49 0.77
CA MET A 170 -18.21 -53.50 1.35
C MET A 170 -18.98 -52.73 0.27
N GLN A 171 -18.49 -52.71 -0.99
CA GLN A 171 -19.05 -51.92 -2.08
C GLN A 171 -20.39 -52.45 -2.60
N GLY A 172 -21.25 -51.54 -3.07
CA GLY A 172 -22.58 -51.87 -3.60
C GLY A 172 -23.51 -52.46 -2.55
N ILE A 173 -23.33 -52.07 -1.28
CA ILE A 173 -24.26 -52.30 -0.16
C ILE A 173 -24.86 -50.94 0.18
N VAL A 174 -26.19 -50.84 0.14
CA VAL A 174 -26.91 -49.59 0.38
C VAL A 174 -26.58 -49.04 1.77
N GLY A 175 -26.18 -47.76 1.85
CA GLY A 175 -25.86 -47.08 3.10
C GLY A 175 -24.44 -47.29 3.63
N ASN A 176 -23.61 -48.11 2.96
CA ASN A 176 -22.25 -48.41 3.39
C ASN A 176 -21.19 -47.46 2.77
N GLU A 177 -21.59 -46.67 1.77
CA GLU A 177 -20.71 -45.74 1.04
C GLU A 177 -20.04 -44.70 1.97
N PRO A 178 -20.73 -44.08 2.95
CA PRO A 178 -20.09 -43.16 3.90
C PRO A 178 -19.05 -43.87 4.78
N GLU A 179 -19.29 -45.14 5.14
CA GLU A 179 -18.40 -45.93 5.98
C GLU A 179 -17.15 -46.39 5.23
N ILE A 180 -17.29 -46.72 3.94
CA ILE A 180 -16.16 -47.02 3.04
C ILE A 180 -15.27 -45.78 2.88
N LEU A 181 -15.87 -44.60 2.72
CA LEU A 181 -15.14 -43.33 2.61
C LEU A 181 -14.25 -43.09 3.83
N LYS A 182 -14.74 -43.34 5.05
CA LYS A 182 -13.95 -43.20 6.29
C LYS A 182 -12.75 -44.15 6.37
N LEU A 183 -12.75 -45.25 5.62
CA LEU A 183 -11.63 -46.20 5.54
C LEU A 183 -10.63 -45.86 4.42
N ASP A 184 -11.06 -45.10 3.40
CA ASP A 184 -10.21 -44.69 2.29
C ASP A 184 -9.51 -43.36 2.58
N TYR A 185 -8.26 -43.46 3.03
CA TYR A 185 -7.40 -42.32 3.31
C TYR A 185 -7.26 -41.39 2.10
N ARG A 186 -7.00 -41.93 0.90
CA ARG A 186 -6.66 -41.10 -0.27
C ARG A 186 -7.87 -40.32 -0.75
N THR A 187 -9.01 -40.98 -0.90
CA THR A 187 -10.24 -40.35 -1.39
C THR A 187 -10.77 -39.32 -0.38
N THR A 188 -10.68 -39.63 0.91
CA THR A 188 -11.10 -38.69 1.96
C THR A 188 -10.18 -37.48 2.06
N GLN A 189 -8.86 -37.64 1.95
CA GLN A 189 -7.95 -36.49 1.91
C GLN A 189 -8.20 -35.59 0.70
N GLN A 190 -8.48 -36.16 -0.48
CA GLN A 190 -8.87 -35.37 -1.65
C GLN A 190 -10.18 -34.59 -1.41
N ARG A 191 -11.18 -35.22 -0.79
CA ARG A 191 -12.44 -34.55 -0.44
C ARG A 191 -12.26 -33.46 0.62
N ARG A 192 -11.39 -33.66 1.61
CA ARG A 192 -11.02 -32.64 2.60
C ARG A 192 -10.40 -31.43 1.91
N GLN A 193 -9.46 -31.65 1.00
CA GLN A 193 -8.81 -30.58 0.24
C GLN A 193 -9.80 -29.84 -0.66
N ALA A 194 -10.68 -30.55 -1.37
CA ALA A 194 -11.71 -29.94 -2.21
C ALA A 194 -12.68 -29.09 -1.38
N TYR A 195 -13.16 -29.64 -0.26
CA TYR A 195 -14.03 -28.92 0.67
C TYR A 195 -13.38 -27.65 1.23
N LEU A 196 -12.11 -27.71 1.62
CA LEU A 196 -11.40 -26.53 2.10
C LEU A 196 -11.21 -25.48 1.00
N ALA A 197 -10.90 -25.91 -0.23
CA ALA A 197 -10.79 -25.00 -1.36
C ALA A 197 -12.12 -24.27 -1.62
N ASP A 198 -13.23 -25.01 -1.67
CA ASP A 198 -14.56 -24.45 -1.91
C ASP A 198 -14.99 -23.53 -0.76
N PHE A 199 -14.78 -23.95 0.49
CA PHE A 199 -15.09 -23.17 1.69
C PHE A 199 -14.30 -21.85 1.74
N LEU A 200 -12.98 -21.90 1.51
CA LEU A 200 -12.15 -20.70 1.51
C LEU A 200 -12.49 -19.77 0.34
N SER A 201 -12.88 -20.32 -0.82
CA SER A 201 -13.34 -19.51 -1.95
C SER A 201 -14.61 -18.75 -1.61
N ASP A 202 -15.64 -19.44 -1.12
CA ASP A 202 -16.92 -18.83 -0.70
C ASP A 202 -16.73 -17.81 0.45
N LEU A 203 -15.87 -18.13 1.42
CA LEU A 203 -15.55 -17.21 2.51
C LEU A 203 -14.84 -15.94 1.99
N ASN A 204 -13.87 -16.08 1.07
CA ASN A 204 -13.16 -14.93 0.50
C ASN A 204 -14.09 -14.05 -0.36
N GLU A 205 -15.02 -14.65 -1.10
CA GLU A 205 -16.05 -13.92 -1.85
C GLU A 205 -16.95 -13.11 -0.91
N LYS A 206 -17.44 -13.74 0.17
CA LYS A 206 -18.23 -13.05 1.21
C LYS A 206 -17.44 -11.94 1.89
N ARG A 207 -16.16 -12.18 2.20
CA ARG A 207 -15.28 -11.17 2.80
C ARG A 207 -15.11 -9.96 1.88
N LYS A 208 -14.90 -10.21 0.57
CA LYS A 208 -14.78 -9.15 -0.42
C LYS A 208 -16.08 -8.35 -0.58
N ALA A 209 -17.22 -9.03 -0.70
CA ALA A 209 -18.52 -8.38 -0.81
C ALA A 209 -18.83 -7.52 0.43
N TRP A 210 -18.52 -8.04 1.62
CA TRP A 210 -18.70 -7.28 2.86
C TRP A 210 -17.82 -6.02 2.90
N MET A 211 -16.55 -6.11 2.47
CA MET A 211 -15.68 -4.93 2.39
C MET A 211 -16.22 -3.89 1.42
N GLU A 212 -16.67 -4.30 0.23
CA GLU A 212 -17.24 -3.39 -0.76
C GLU A 212 -18.53 -2.70 -0.26
N GLU A 213 -19.40 -3.45 0.42
CA GLU A 213 -20.66 -2.92 0.97
C GLU A 213 -20.44 -1.92 2.12
N ASN A 214 -19.42 -2.14 2.96
CA ASN A 214 -19.19 -1.33 4.17
C ASN A 214 -18.15 -0.22 3.98
N ASN A 215 -17.42 -0.19 2.85
CA ASN A 215 -16.30 0.74 2.64
C ASN A 215 -16.71 2.21 2.82
N ASP A 216 -17.84 2.61 2.23
CA ASP A 216 -18.29 4.01 2.25
C ASP A 216 -18.70 4.46 3.66
N ASP A 217 -19.32 3.58 4.44
CA ASP A 217 -19.71 3.85 5.83
C ASP A 217 -18.49 4.04 6.73
N PHE A 218 -17.47 3.18 6.56
CA PHE A 218 -16.21 3.32 7.31
C PHE A 218 -15.44 4.57 6.88
N LEU A 219 -15.37 4.85 5.58
CA LEU A 219 -14.75 6.06 5.07
C LEU A 219 -15.42 7.32 5.65
N ALA A 220 -16.76 7.39 5.61
CA ALA A 220 -17.51 8.50 6.15
C ALA A 220 -17.31 8.66 7.67
N LYS A 221 -17.25 7.55 8.41
CA LYS A 221 -16.94 7.56 9.85
C LYS A 221 -15.54 8.12 10.13
N HIS A 222 -14.52 7.66 9.40
CA HIS A 222 -13.14 8.12 9.60
C HIS A 222 -12.93 9.57 9.13
N GLN A 223 -13.58 9.99 8.04
CA GLN A 223 -13.60 11.40 7.62
C GLN A 223 -14.18 12.31 8.69
N ARG A 224 -15.27 11.89 9.36
CA ARG A 224 -15.84 12.64 10.50
C ARG A 224 -14.86 12.76 11.66
N LEU A 225 -14.19 11.67 12.03
CA LEU A 225 -13.22 11.68 13.12
C LEU A 225 -12.01 12.56 12.79
N ALA A 226 -11.51 12.47 11.56
CA ALA A 226 -10.41 13.30 11.07
C ALA A 226 -10.78 14.78 11.06
N GLY A 227 -12.02 15.12 10.63
CA GLY A 227 -12.51 16.49 10.68
C GLY A 227 -12.55 17.05 12.09
N VAL A 228 -13.04 16.28 13.06
CA VAL A 228 -13.07 16.69 14.48
C VAL A 228 -11.64 16.89 15.03
N GLU A 229 -10.70 16.01 14.71
CA GLU A 229 -9.30 16.16 15.14
C GLU A 229 -8.60 17.35 14.47
N ASN A 230 -8.83 17.57 13.18
CA ASN A 230 -8.29 18.73 12.47
C ASN A 230 -8.76 20.05 13.10
N GLU A 231 -10.02 20.14 13.52
CA GLU A 231 -10.54 21.33 14.18
C GLU A 231 -9.98 21.56 15.58
N LYS A 232 -9.75 20.47 16.34
CA LYS A 232 -9.04 20.54 17.63
C LYS A 232 -7.60 21.02 17.45
N ASN A 233 -6.97 20.59 16.35
CA ASN A 233 -5.62 21.03 15.97
C ASN A 233 -5.57 22.47 15.45
N GLY A 234 -6.72 23.14 15.30
CA GLY A 234 -6.81 24.54 14.91
C GLY A 234 -6.96 24.78 13.42
N PHE A 235 -7.15 23.74 12.60
CA PHE A 235 -7.54 23.89 11.21
C PHE A 235 -9.01 24.29 11.10
N THR A 236 -9.37 24.96 10.01
CA THR A 236 -10.75 25.36 9.72
C THR A 236 -11.14 24.89 8.33
N ALA A 237 -12.26 24.18 8.24
CA ALA A 237 -12.81 23.70 6.98
C ALA A 237 -13.52 24.84 6.24
N TYR A 238 -13.16 25.06 4.97
CA TYR A 238 -13.83 26.01 4.09
C TYR A 238 -13.83 25.49 2.64
N ASN A 239 -15.00 25.48 2.00
CA ASN A 239 -15.16 25.15 0.59
C ASN A 239 -14.47 23.84 0.12
N GLY A 240 -14.59 22.75 0.89
CA GLY A 240 -14.00 21.46 0.54
C GLY A 240 -12.51 21.33 0.83
N ALA A 241 -11.88 22.32 1.48
CA ALA A 241 -10.47 22.27 1.88
C ALA A 241 -10.27 22.67 3.35
N TRP A 242 -9.19 22.18 3.94
CA TRP A 242 -8.74 22.56 5.28
C TRP A 242 -7.68 23.64 5.18
N TYR A 243 -7.88 24.73 5.91
CA TYR A 243 -6.94 25.85 5.98
C TYR A 243 -6.38 25.99 7.38
N ASP A 244 -5.08 26.28 7.47
CA ASP A 244 -4.52 26.88 8.67
C ASP A 244 -5.02 28.32 8.84
N HIS A 245 -4.90 28.87 10.04
CA HIS A 245 -5.39 30.22 10.35
C HIS A 245 -4.63 31.35 9.60
N GLN A 246 -3.40 31.11 9.13
CA GLN A 246 -2.61 32.10 8.39
C GLN A 246 -3.06 32.21 6.93
N ALA A 247 -3.42 31.07 6.33
CA ALA A 247 -3.93 30.93 4.98
C ALA A 247 -5.44 31.12 4.88
N LEU A 248 -6.19 30.92 5.98
CA LEU A 248 -7.64 31.07 6.03
C LEU A 248 -8.09 32.48 5.69
N LEU A 249 -7.60 33.50 6.41
CA LEU A 249 -8.07 34.88 6.24
C LEU A 249 -7.79 35.43 4.83
N PRO A 250 -6.58 35.29 4.25
CA PRO A 250 -6.32 35.71 2.88
C PRO A 250 -7.18 34.99 1.83
N SER A 251 -7.62 33.76 2.12
CA SER A 251 -8.45 32.98 1.18
C SER A 251 -9.95 33.31 1.29
N VAL A 252 -10.43 33.57 2.50
CA VAL A 252 -11.87 33.75 2.81
C VAL A 252 -12.31 35.21 2.67
N VAL A 253 -11.52 36.16 3.18
CA VAL A 253 -11.93 37.58 3.24
C VAL A 253 -12.18 38.20 1.85
N PRO A 254 -11.34 37.99 0.82
CA PRO A 254 -11.61 38.54 -0.52
C PRO A 254 -12.89 37.99 -1.17
N VAL A 255 -13.22 36.71 -0.91
CA VAL A 255 -14.44 36.09 -1.40
C VAL A 255 -15.67 36.74 -0.75
N ILE A 256 -15.62 36.93 0.57
CA ILE A 256 -16.68 37.61 1.33
C ILE A 256 -16.86 39.07 0.87
N ILE A 257 -15.76 39.82 0.68
CA ILE A 257 -15.80 41.21 0.17
C ILE A 257 -16.53 41.24 -1.17
N ASN A 258 -16.15 40.37 -2.11
CA ASN A 258 -16.79 40.30 -3.43
C ASN A 258 -18.28 39.97 -3.33
N ASP A 259 -18.67 39.05 -2.43
CA ASP A 259 -20.07 38.69 -2.23
C ASP A 259 -20.90 39.81 -1.60
N ILE A 260 -20.32 40.59 -0.67
CA ILE A 260 -20.97 41.76 -0.10
C ILE A 260 -21.12 42.86 -1.16
N GLN A 261 -20.07 43.16 -1.92
CA GLN A 261 -20.12 44.16 -3.00
C GLN A 261 -21.13 43.77 -4.09
N ARG A 262 -21.19 42.49 -4.48
CA ARG A 262 -22.21 41.98 -5.42
C ARG A 262 -23.62 42.15 -4.88
N ARG A 263 -23.84 41.92 -3.57
CA ARG A 263 -25.14 42.16 -2.93
C ARG A 263 -25.52 43.63 -2.98
N GLN A 264 -24.61 44.53 -2.60
CA GLN A 264 -24.84 45.98 -2.64
C GLN A 264 -25.12 46.50 -4.06
N GLN A 265 -24.36 46.04 -5.07
CA GLN A 265 -24.60 46.42 -6.47
C GLN A 265 -25.97 45.94 -6.99
N ARG A 266 -26.42 44.74 -6.57
CA ARG A 266 -27.74 44.23 -6.92
C ARG A 266 -28.86 45.08 -6.29
N GLU A 267 -28.70 45.46 -5.03
CA GLU A 267 -29.65 46.33 -4.32
C GLU A 267 -29.70 47.73 -4.95
N GLU A 268 -28.54 48.32 -5.26
CA GLU A 268 -28.46 49.62 -5.92
C GLU A 268 -29.06 49.58 -7.32
N LYS A 269 -28.76 48.55 -8.12
CA LYS A 269 -29.36 48.37 -9.44
C LYS A 269 -30.89 48.23 -9.35
N ALA A 270 -31.39 47.43 -8.40
CA ALA A 270 -32.82 47.30 -8.18
C ALA A 270 -33.47 48.64 -7.78
N ARG A 271 -32.78 49.44 -6.96
CA ARG A 271 -33.22 50.80 -6.59
C ARG A 271 -33.24 51.75 -7.79
N LEU A 272 -32.20 51.74 -8.62
CA LEU A 272 -32.11 52.56 -9.83
C LEU A 272 -33.17 52.17 -10.85
N ASP A 273 -33.43 50.87 -11.03
CA ASP A 273 -34.47 50.38 -11.94
C ASP A 273 -35.87 50.77 -11.43
N ALA A 274 -36.12 50.75 -10.11
CA ALA A 274 -37.35 51.29 -9.54
C ALA A 274 -37.52 52.79 -9.82
N ILE A 275 -36.46 53.59 -9.64
CA ILE A 275 -36.48 55.03 -9.98
C ILE A 275 -36.72 55.23 -11.48
N ARG A 276 -36.06 54.47 -12.36
CA ARG A 276 -36.27 54.54 -13.81
C ARG A 276 -37.70 54.23 -14.20
N MET A 277 -38.32 53.23 -13.59
CA MET A 277 -39.73 52.91 -13.83
C MET A 277 -40.66 54.07 -13.44
N THR A 278 -40.40 54.72 -12.30
CA THR A 278 -41.17 55.92 -11.90
C THR A 278 -40.94 57.12 -12.84
N LEU A 279 -39.71 57.31 -13.32
CA LEU A 279 -39.39 58.39 -14.25
C LEU A 279 -39.98 58.13 -15.64
N ALA A 280 -39.94 56.89 -16.12
CA ALA A 280 -40.56 56.48 -17.37
C ALA A 280 -42.08 56.72 -17.33
N HIS A 281 -42.74 56.39 -16.22
CA HIS A 281 -44.16 56.71 -16.01
C HIS A 281 -44.44 58.22 -16.05
N ASN A 282 -43.57 59.04 -15.44
CA ASN A 282 -43.68 60.50 -15.48
C ASN A 282 -43.40 61.08 -16.89
N LEU A 283 -42.49 60.47 -17.64
CA LEU A 283 -42.17 60.88 -19.01
C LEU A 283 -43.24 60.44 -20.01
N GLU A 284 -43.89 59.29 -19.83
CA GLU A 284 -45.10 58.92 -20.59
C GLU A 284 -46.24 59.89 -20.31
N ALA A 285 -46.42 60.32 -19.06
CA ALA A 285 -47.38 61.36 -18.69
C ALA A 285 -47.03 62.73 -19.32
N LYS A 286 -45.74 63.04 -19.49
CA LYS A 286 -45.27 64.30 -20.12
C LYS A 286 -45.26 64.25 -21.64
N ALA A 287 -44.93 63.11 -22.25
CA ALA A 287 -44.98 62.87 -23.70
C ALA A 287 -46.42 62.84 -24.21
N ALA A 288 -47.39 62.40 -23.39
CA ALA A 288 -48.81 62.63 -23.64
C ALA A 288 -49.17 64.14 -23.66
N GLY A 289 -48.38 64.99 -23.02
CA GLY A 289 -48.51 66.46 -23.04
C GLY A 289 -47.73 67.18 -24.15
N GLU A 290 -46.65 66.59 -24.68
CA GLU A 290 -45.79 67.18 -25.73
C GLU A 290 -46.12 66.70 -27.16
N MET A 291 -47.23 65.95 -27.36
CA MET A 291 -47.82 65.67 -28.68
C MET A 291 -48.51 66.89 -29.35
N LEU A 292 -48.39 68.08 -28.76
CA LEU A 292 -48.80 69.34 -29.36
C LEU A 292 -47.58 70.11 -29.89
N ASP A 293 -47.43 69.99 -31.20
CA ASP A 293 -46.73 70.85 -32.15
C ASP A 293 -45.25 70.51 -32.52
N PRO A 294 -44.99 70.17 -33.81
CA PRO A 294 -43.69 69.69 -34.28
C PRO A 294 -42.94 70.66 -35.21
N ALA A 295 -41.71 70.23 -35.53
CA ALA A 295 -41.04 70.36 -36.82
C ALA A 295 -40.14 71.60 -37.06
N GLY A 296 -38.88 71.29 -37.42
CA GLY A 296 -37.89 72.25 -37.91
C GLY A 296 -36.70 71.55 -38.54
N MET A 297 -36.90 71.14 -39.80
CA MET A 297 -36.04 70.47 -40.78
C MET A 297 -34.51 70.67 -40.70
N ARG A 298 -33.81 69.53 -40.83
CA ARG A 298 -32.37 69.39 -41.12
C ARG A 298 -32.09 69.61 -42.61
N VAL A 299 -31.00 70.32 -42.91
CA VAL A 299 -30.38 70.38 -44.25
C VAL A 299 -29.54 69.11 -44.47
N SER A 300 -29.60 68.53 -45.68
CA SER A 300 -29.14 67.17 -46.02
C SER A 300 -27.64 66.92 -45.78
N PRO A 301 -27.26 66.02 -44.84
CA PRO A 301 -25.87 65.70 -44.49
C PRO A 301 -25.07 64.89 -45.52
N GLN A 302 -25.67 64.48 -46.65
CA GLN A 302 -25.17 63.37 -47.45
C GLN A 302 -23.90 63.65 -48.27
N VAL A 303 -23.66 64.88 -48.74
CA VAL A 303 -22.52 65.15 -49.64
C VAL A 303 -21.22 65.43 -48.88
N GLU A 304 -21.29 65.97 -47.65
CA GLU A 304 -20.14 66.17 -46.77
C GLU A 304 -19.68 64.86 -46.09
N LEU A 305 -20.63 63.94 -45.88
CA LEU A 305 -20.40 62.62 -45.28
C LEU A 305 -19.58 61.71 -46.20
N GLU A 306 -19.86 61.69 -47.50
CA GLU A 306 -19.19 60.77 -48.44
C GLU A 306 -17.71 61.12 -48.66
N ARG A 307 -17.36 62.41 -48.69
CA ARG A 307 -15.97 62.86 -48.86
C ARG A 307 -15.12 62.64 -47.59
N ARG A 308 -15.72 62.79 -46.40
CA ARG A 308 -15.08 62.45 -45.11
C ARG A 308 -15.02 60.94 -44.88
N ALA A 309 -16.01 60.19 -45.36
CA ALA A 309 -16.03 58.73 -45.26
C ALA A 309 -14.91 58.08 -46.07
N ALA A 310 -14.63 58.56 -47.30
CA ALA A 310 -13.56 58.00 -48.13
C ALA A 310 -12.15 58.27 -47.56
N ALA A 311 -11.90 59.48 -47.03
CA ALA A 311 -10.61 59.82 -46.42
C ALA A 311 -10.38 59.12 -45.07
N LYS A 312 -11.45 58.92 -44.28
CA LYS A 312 -11.38 58.13 -43.04
C LYS A 312 -11.16 56.65 -43.29
N LYS A 313 -11.82 56.07 -44.30
CA LYS A 313 -11.66 54.65 -44.63
C LYS A 313 -10.22 54.28 -44.98
N ALA A 314 -9.54 55.12 -45.77
CA ALA A 314 -8.15 54.89 -46.14
C ALA A 314 -7.16 55.05 -44.96
N ALA A 315 -7.44 55.99 -44.04
CA ALA A 315 -6.65 56.16 -42.82
C ALA A 315 -6.90 55.03 -41.81
N GLU A 316 -8.16 54.60 -41.65
CA GLU A 316 -8.57 53.50 -40.78
C GLU A 316 -8.02 52.15 -41.29
N GLU A 317 -8.00 51.90 -42.61
CA GLU A 317 -7.44 50.67 -43.19
C GLU A 317 -5.91 50.60 -43.00
N ALA A 318 -5.18 51.71 -43.12
CA ALA A 318 -3.74 51.77 -42.87
C ALA A 318 -3.39 51.65 -41.37
N GLU A 319 -4.22 52.20 -40.49
CA GLU A 319 -4.07 52.08 -39.04
C GLU A 319 -4.45 50.67 -38.55
N LEU A 320 -5.51 50.06 -39.10
CA LEU A 320 -5.89 48.66 -38.86
C LEU A 320 -4.81 47.69 -39.30
N ALA A 321 -4.15 47.92 -40.45
CA ALA A 321 -3.05 47.07 -40.90
C ALA A 321 -1.81 47.18 -39.98
N ARG A 322 -1.47 48.38 -39.48
CA ARG A 322 -0.39 48.55 -38.49
C ARG A 322 -0.74 47.96 -37.13
N LYS A 323 -1.96 48.16 -36.66
CA LYS A 323 -2.45 47.58 -35.40
C LYS A 323 -2.55 46.06 -35.46
N ALA A 324 -2.99 45.49 -36.59
CA ALA A 324 -3.01 44.04 -36.80
C ALA A 324 -1.59 43.43 -36.80
N ALA A 325 -0.63 44.07 -37.47
CA ALA A 325 0.77 43.61 -37.45
C ALA A 325 1.42 43.75 -36.06
N GLU A 326 1.11 44.81 -35.31
CA GLU A 326 1.60 45.01 -33.95
C GLU A 326 0.91 44.07 -32.93
N GLU A 327 -0.38 43.78 -33.10
CA GLU A 327 -1.12 42.79 -32.31
C GLU A 327 -0.66 41.37 -32.59
N GLU A 328 -0.35 41.03 -33.84
CA GLU A 328 0.20 39.71 -34.20
C GLU A 328 1.61 39.55 -33.63
N ALA A 329 2.46 40.58 -33.70
CA ALA A 329 3.77 40.58 -33.06
C ALA A 329 3.67 40.50 -31.52
N LYS A 330 2.70 41.20 -30.89
CA LYS A 330 2.44 41.10 -29.45
C LYS A 330 1.89 39.74 -29.06
N ARG A 331 0.99 39.14 -29.86
CA ARG A 331 0.47 37.79 -29.62
C ARG A 331 1.58 36.75 -29.68
N ILE A 332 2.47 36.82 -30.67
CA ILE A 332 3.60 35.89 -30.78
C ILE A 332 4.59 36.10 -29.61
N ALA A 333 4.86 37.34 -29.21
CA ALA A 333 5.72 37.62 -28.05
C ALA A 333 5.09 37.17 -26.72
N GLU A 334 3.77 37.36 -26.55
CA GLU A 334 3.02 36.95 -25.37
C GLU A 334 2.82 35.43 -25.32
N GLU A 335 2.62 34.76 -26.45
CA GLU A 335 2.53 33.30 -26.54
C GLU A 335 3.88 32.66 -26.18
N ASN A 336 4.99 33.17 -26.74
CA ASN A 336 6.33 32.73 -26.36
C ASN A 336 6.66 33.01 -24.88
N ALA A 337 6.20 34.14 -24.34
CA ALA A 337 6.37 34.45 -22.91
C ALA A 337 5.54 33.53 -22.01
N ARG A 338 4.28 33.25 -22.39
CA ARG A 338 3.39 32.31 -21.69
C ARG A 338 3.92 30.89 -21.76
N GLU A 339 4.46 30.44 -22.90
CA GLU A 339 5.10 29.13 -22.98
C GLU A 339 6.35 29.03 -22.11
N ALA A 340 7.16 30.10 -22.05
CA ALA A 340 8.33 30.16 -21.17
C ALA A 340 7.95 30.19 -19.67
N GLU A 341 6.87 30.88 -19.29
CA GLU A 341 6.35 30.88 -17.93
C GLU A 341 5.71 29.54 -17.56
N LEU A 342 4.90 28.94 -18.44
CA LEU A 342 4.34 27.60 -18.25
C LEU A 342 5.43 26.53 -18.13
N ALA A 343 6.54 26.66 -18.86
CA ALA A 343 7.69 25.77 -18.72
C ALA A 343 8.39 25.92 -17.36
N LYS A 344 8.53 27.16 -16.86
CA LYS A 344 9.08 27.45 -15.53
C LYS A 344 8.14 26.99 -14.42
N GLU A 345 6.84 27.19 -14.56
CA GLU A 345 5.80 26.76 -13.62
C GLU A 345 5.72 25.23 -13.58
N ARG A 346 5.80 24.53 -14.72
CA ARG A 346 5.89 23.06 -14.76
C ARG A 346 7.14 22.52 -14.08
N LEU A 347 8.28 23.19 -14.23
CA LEU A 347 9.52 22.82 -13.55
C LEU A 347 9.47 23.13 -12.04
N ALA A 348 8.83 24.22 -11.63
CA ALA A 348 8.60 24.56 -10.23
C ALA A 348 7.63 23.58 -9.57
N LYS A 349 6.50 23.28 -10.23
CA LYS A 349 5.49 22.33 -9.76
C LYS A 349 6.05 20.91 -9.63
N LYS A 350 6.86 20.45 -10.59
CA LYS A 350 7.57 19.15 -10.47
C LYS A 350 8.55 19.12 -9.29
N ARG A 351 9.21 20.24 -8.98
CA ARG A 351 10.12 20.34 -7.82
C ARG A 351 9.36 20.40 -6.50
N GLU A 352 8.19 21.04 -6.46
CA GLU A 352 7.32 21.06 -5.29
C GLU A 352 6.64 19.71 -5.07
N GLU A 353 6.16 19.03 -6.11
CA GLU A 353 5.61 17.67 -6.05
C GLU A 353 6.66 16.67 -5.56
N ALA A 354 7.91 16.78 -6.02
CA ALA A 354 9.01 15.94 -5.53
C ALA A 354 9.35 16.19 -4.05
N LYS A 355 9.28 17.45 -3.59
CA LYS A 355 9.49 17.80 -2.18
C LYS A 355 8.32 17.34 -1.30
N ALA A 356 7.08 17.53 -1.76
CA ALA A 356 5.88 17.09 -1.06
C ALA A 356 5.81 15.55 -0.95
N ALA A 357 6.23 14.82 -1.99
CA ALA A 357 6.34 13.37 -1.95
C ALA A 357 7.39 12.90 -0.92
N ALA A 358 8.56 13.55 -0.89
CA ALA A 358 9.61 13.25 0.10
C ALA A 358 9.19 13.60 1.54
N GLU A 359 8.38 14.65 1.73
CA GLU A 359 7.85 15.04 3.04
C GLU A 359 6.71 14.11 3.50
N LYS A 360 5.83 13.68 2.60
CA LYS A 360 4.81 12.63 2.87
C LYS A 360 5.46 11.32 3.29
N GLU A 361 6.54 10.90 2.64
CA GLU A 361 7.27 9.68 3.01
C GLU A 361 7.94 9.78 4.38
N LYS A 362 8.49 10.95 4.73
CA LYS A 362 9.03 11.20 6.08
C LYS A 362 7.94 11.22 7.14
N ARG A 363 6.81 11.89 6.88
CA ARG A 363 5.65 11.89 7.79
C ARG A 363 5.09 10.49 8.01
N ARG A 364 5.06 9.64 6.97
CA ARG A 364 4.63 8.24 7.09
C ARG A 364 5.49 7.47 8.10
N LYS A 365 6.81 7.63 8.01
CA LYS A 365 7.77 6.99 8.93
C LYS A 365 7.63 7.52 10.37
N GLU A 366 7.41 8.83 10.54
CA GLU A 366 7.20 9.45 11.86
C GLU A 366 5.84 9.07 12.50
N LEU A 367 4.78 8.89 11.71
CA LEU A 367 3.47 8.40 12.18
C LEU A 367 3.52 6.92 12.55
N GLU A 368 4.23 6.09 11.78
CA GLU A 368 4.49 4.68 12.11
C GLU A 368 5.27 4.52 13.43
N GLU A 369 6.20 5.44 13.73
CA GLU A 369 6.90 5.45 15.02
C GLU A 369 6.02 5.95 16.19
N LYS A 370 5.19 6.98 15.98
CA LYS A 370 4.32 7.54 17.01
C LYS A 370 3.13 6.66 17.38
N PHE A 371 2.68 5.79 16.49
CA PHE A 371 1.54 4.88 16.71
C PHE A 371 1.92 3.43 17.00
N LYS A 372 3.16 3.15 17.42
CA LYS A 372 3.45 1.87 18.10
C LYS A 372 2.64 1.78 19.39
N PRO A 373 1.68 0.84 19.53
CA PRO A 373 0.90 0.74 20.74
C PRO A 373 1.82 0.35 21.91
N LEU A 374 1.75 1.13 23.00
CA LEU A 374 2.19 0.69 24.31
C LEU A 374 1.46 -0.62 24.62
N GLU A 375 2.22 -1.71 24.72
CA GLU A 375 1.77 -2.91 25.43
C GLU A 375 1.42 -2.51 26.86
N GLN A 376 0.14 -2.46 27.19
CA GLN A 376 -0.44 -2.95 28.45
C GLN A 376 -1.91 -2.57 28.55
N ASP A 377 -2.78 -3.58 28.60
CA ASP A 377 -3.53 -3.85 29.83
C ASP A 377 -4.07 -5.29 29.81
N LYS A 378 -3.57 -6.11 30.75
CA LYS A 378 -4.03 -7.48 30.97
C LYS A 378 -5.33 -7.44 31.78
N PRO A 379 -6.44 -8.03 31.33
CA PRO A 379 -7.63 -8.13 32.14
C PRO A 379 -7.42 -9.10 33.31
N ILE A 380 -7.81 -8.65 34.50
CA ILE A 380 -7.68 -9.33 35.80
C ILE A 380 -8.32 -10.73 35.75
N MET A 381 -7.53 -11.73 36.14
CA MET A 381 -7.85 -13.16 36.03
C MET A 381 -8.44 -13.68 37.35
N THR A 382 -9.67 -14.23 37.31
CA THR A 382 -10.30 -14.88 38.46
C THR A 382 -9.64 -16.24 38.80
N PRO A 383 -9.67 -16.67 40.08
CA PRO A 383 -8.82 -17.77 40.59
C PRO A 383 -9.09 -19.14 39.94
N MET A 384 -10.24 -19.34 39.31
CA MET A 384 -10.56 -20.59 38.60
C MET A 384 -9.76 -20.74 37.28
N ARG A 385 -9.35 -19.63 36.65
CA ARG A 385 -8.51 -19.65 35.44
C ARG A 385 -7.04 -19.93 35.73
N ALA A 386 -6.53 -19.59 36.92
CA ALA A 386 -5.15 -19.87 37.31
C ALA A 386 -4.88 -21.38 37.43
N VAL A 387 -5.84 -22.14 37.97
CA VAL A 387 -5.73 -23.60 38.09
C VAL A 387 -5.76 -24.28 36.71
N ILE A 388 -6.61 -23.78 35.80
CA ILE A 388 -6.70 -24.28 34.42
C ILE A 388 -5.41 -23.96 33.65
N ILE A 389 -4.83 -22.77 33.83
CA ILE A 389 -3.58 -22.39 33.17
C ILE A 389 -2.39 -23.21 33.69
N VAL A 390 -2.32 -23.52 34.98
CA VAL A 390 -1.24 -24.38 35.52
C VAL A 390 -1.35 -25.81 34.97
N LEU A 391 -2.57 -26.35 34.82
CA LEU A 391 -2.78 -27.67 34.22
C LEU A 391 -2.48 -27.67 32.71
N ILE A 392 -2.83 -26.59 31.99
CA ILE A 392 -2.51 -26.42 30.57
C ILE A 392 -1.00 -26.24 30.38
N VAL A 393 -0.32 -25.48 31.24
CA VAL A 393 1.14 -25.30 31.17
C VAL A 393 1.87 -26.61 31.50
N ALA A 394 1.40 -27.38 32.48
CA ALA A 394 1.95 -28.72 32.75
C ALA A 394 1.74 -29.70 31.58
N ALA A 395 0.56 -29.66 30.94
CA ALA A 395 0.26 -30.46 29.75
C ALA A 395 1.05 -29.99 28.51
N LEU A 396 1.29 -28.69 28.37
CA LEU A 396 2.11 -28.10 27.31
C LEU A 396 3.59 -28.42 27.50
N ILE A 397 4.11 -28.44 28.73
CA ILE A 397 5.50 -28.83 29.01
C ILE A 397 5.68 -30.33 28.76
N ALA A 398 4.74 -31.18 29.18
CA ALA A 398 4.77 -32.61 28.90
C ALA A 398 4.64 -32.90 27.38
N GLY A 399 3.75 -32.17 26.69
CA GLY A 399 3.57 -32.22 25.24
C GLY A 399 4.78 -31.72 24.47
N TYR A 400 5.43 -30.65 24.93
CA TYR A 400 6.63 -30.08 24.33
C TYR A 400 7.85 -31.01 24.48
N VAL A 401 8.01 -31.67 25.63
CA VAL A 401 9.09 -32.66 25.84
C VAL A 401 8.88 -33.91 24.98
N PHE A 402 7.63 -34.33 24.76
CA PHE A 402 7.30 -35.44 23.87
C PHE A 402 7.46 -35.07 22.38
N TRP A 403 7.09 -33.84 22.01
CA TRP A 403 7.22 -33.31 20.65
C TRP A 403 8.69 -33.06 20.25
N ARG A 404 9.51 -32.54 21.18
CA ARG A 404 10.96 -32.32 20.95
C ARG A 404 11.73 -33.63 20.75
N ARG A 405 11.27 -34.74 21.34
CA ARG A 405 11.85 -36.08 21.10
C ARG A 405 11.40 -36.71 19.77
N SER A 406 10.37 -36.17 19.10
CA SER A 406 9.85 -36.71 17.84
C SER A 406 10.28 -35.90 16.60
N MET A 407 11.05 -34.82 16.77
CA MET A 407 11.51 -33.94 15.68
C MET A 407 13.01 -34.08 15.35
N GLU A 408 13.67 -35.16 15.76
CA GLU A 408 15.05 -35.47 15.33
C GLU A 408 15.12 -36.30 14.04
N ASP A 409 14.02 -36.46 13.29
CA ASP A 409 14.02 -37.13 11.98
C ASP A 409 13.67 -36.15 10.84
N LYS A 410 14.74 -35.65 10.21
CA LYS A 410 14.92 -35.22 8.80
C LYS A 410 13.85 -34.33 8.16
N ASN A 411 14.27 -33.10 7.83
CA ASN A 411 13.61 -32.19 6.88
C ASN A 411 13.27 -32.91 5.56
N ASP A 412 11.99 -33.24 5.37
CA ASP A 412 11.47 -33.88 4.18
C ASP A 412 11.11 -32.82 3.12
N VAL A 413 12.08 -32.52 2.27
CA VAL A 413 12.02 -31.52 1.18
C VAL A 413 11.08 -31.96 0.04
N SER A 414 10.49 -33.16 0.09
CA SER A 414 9.59 -33.67 -0.95
C SER A 414 8.22 -32.99 -1.01
N ARG A 415 7.83 -32.24 0.04
CA ARG A 415 6.57 -31.48 0.08
C ARG A 415 6.62 -30.13 -0.66
N PHE A 416 7.79 -29.70 -1.13
CA PHE A 416 7.97 -28.39 -1.78
C PHE A 416 7.65 -28.35 -3.29
N PHE A 417 7.41 -29.49 -3.96
CA PHE A 417 7.37 -29.53 -5.44
C PHE A 417 6.00 -29.72 -6.11
N GLN A 418 4.86 -29.65 -5.40
CA GLN A 418 3.57 -30.08 -5.97
C GLN A 418 2.52 -29.00 -6.29
N GLY A 419 2.80 -27.70 -6.09
CA GLY A 419 1.80 -26.63 -6.34
C GLY A 419 2.27 -25.56 -7.33
N LYS A 420 1.76 -25.57 -8.58
CA LYS A 420 2.06 -24.61 -9.68
C LYS A 420 1.69 -23.12 -9.43
N GLY A 421 1.49 -22.71 -8.19
CA GLY A 421 1.18 -21.31 -7.83
C GLY A 421 1.32 -20.98 -6.34
N LYS A 422 1.47 -22.00 -5.47
CA LYS A 422 1.71 -21.83 -4.04
C LYS A 422 3.16 -21.40 -3.77
N LEU A 423 4.11 -22.02 -4.48
CA LEU A 423 5.55 -21.79 -4.33
C LEU A 423 5.95 -20.31 -4.54
N GLN A 424 5.41 -19.66 -5.59
CA GLN A 424 5.67 -18.25 -5.88
C GLN A 424 5.15 -17.34 -4.76
N LYS A 425 3.89 -17.55 -4.33
CA LYS A 425 3.25 -16.70 -3.31
C LYS A 425 3.90 -16.87 -1.96
N GLU A 426 4.21 -18.10 -1.56
CA GLU A 426 4.87 -18.41 -0.29
C GLU A 426 6.30 -17.84 -0.25
N PHE A 427 7.07 -17.95 -1.35
CA PHE A 427 8.41 -17.38 -1.42
C PHE A 427 8.41 -15.84 -1.30
N TRP A 428 7.62 -15.14 -2.12
CA TRP A 428 7.59 -13.68 -2.07
C TRP A 428 6.95 -13.15 -0.78
N ALA A 429 6.01 -13.87 -0.17
CA ALA A 429 5.50 -13.52 1.16
C ALA A 429 6.57 -13.60 2.24
N LYS A 430 7.49 -14.58 2.18
CA LYS A 430 8.65 -14.65 3.10
C LYS A 430 9.63 -13.49 2.88
N VAL A 431 9.84 -13.11 1.61
CA VAL A 431 10.68 -11.96 1.24
C VAL A 431 10.09 -10.66 1.81
N ASP A 432 8.79 -10.43 1.64
CA ASP A 432 8.12 -9.20 2.10
C ASP A 432 8.01 -9.13 3.64
N ALA A 433 7.98 -10.28 4.32
CA ALA A 433 7.83 -10.35 5.77
C ALA A 433 9.13 -10.19 6.57
N ASN A 434 10.30 -10.38 5.96
CA ASN A 434 11.57 -10.40 6.68
C ASN A 434 12.71 -9.72 5.90
N GLU A 435 13.17 -8.57 6.41
CA GLU A 435 14.28 -7.80 5.81
C GLU A 435 15.63 -8.56 5.82
N ALA A 436 15.81 -9.53 6.73
CA ALA A 436 16.98 -10.40 6.77
C ALA A 436 16.94 -11.53 5.71
N PHE A 437 15.81 -11.71 5.01
CA PHE A 437 15.67 -12.73 3.98
C PHE A 437 16.36 -12.28 2.69
N LYS A 438 17.46 -12.92 2.32
CA LYS A 438 18.19 -12.62 1.07
C LYS A 438 17.72 -13.52 -0.06
N TYR A 439 17.77 -13.01 -1.29
CA TYR A 439 17.25 -13.72 -2.45
C TYR A 439 17.92 -13.30 -3.77
N VAL A 440 17.96 -14.24 -4.72
CA VAL A 440 18.37 -14.01 -6.11
C VAL A 440 17.32 -14.65 -7.01
N ALA A 441 16.80 -13.90 -7.98
CA ALA A 441 15.86 -14.41 -8.97
C ALA A 441 16.12 -13.81 -10.36
N TYR A 442 16.13 -14.67 -11.37
CA TYR A 442 16.33 -14.32 -12.79
C TYR A 442 15.28 -15.03 -13.66
N MET A 443 14.91 -14.38 -14.77
CA MET A 443 14.01 -14.93 -15.78
C MET A 443 14.80 -15.63 -16.88
N PHE A 444 14.25 -16.74 -17.38
CA PHE A 444 14.80 -17.57 -18.43
C PHE A 444 13.73 -17.88 -19.49
N PRO A 445 14.12 -18.21 -20.74
CA PRO A 445 13.17 -18.41 -21.84
C PRO A 445 12.18 -19.55 -21.60
N SER A 446 12.59 -20.61 -20.90
CA SER A 446 11.73 -21.76 -20.63
C SER A 446 11.91 -22.32 -19.21
N MET A 447 10.93 -23.11 -18.76
CA MET A 447 11.04 -23.86 -17.49
C MET A 447 12.22 -24.83 -17.47
N SER A 448 12.64 -25.34 -18.63
CA SER A 448 13.83 -26.20 -18.73
C SER A 448 15.09 -25.37 -18.48
N ASP A 449 15.18 -24.18 -19.05
CA ASP A 449 16.34 -23.29 -18.88
C ASP A 449 16.45 -22.80 -17.42
N ALA A 450 15.33 -22.47 -16.80
CA ALA A 450 15.28 -22.11 -15.37
C ALA A 450 15.74 -23.27 -14.45
N LYS A 451 15.34 -24.51 -14.75
CA LYS A 451 15.82 -25.70 -14.01
C LYS A 451 17.29 -25.97 -14.25
N ASN A 452 17.76 -25.82 -15.49
CA ASN A 452 19.17 -25.97 -15.84
C ASN A 452 20.03 -24.89 -15.16
N ALA A 453 19.53 -23.67 -15.00
CA ALA A 453 20.19 -22.61 -14.26
C ALA A 453 20.35 -22.95 -12.76
N LEU A 454 19.32 -23.54 -12.14
CA LEU A 454 19.41 -24.02 -10.76
C LEU A 454 20.43 -25.16 -10.62
N ALA A 455 20.45 -26.10 -11.56
CA ALA A 455 21.38 -27.24 -11.55
C ALA A 455 22.86 -26.85 -11.75
N ARG A 456 23.14 -25.61 -12.19
CA ARG A 456 24.51 -25.09 -12.31
C ARG A 456 25.09 -24.58 -11.00
N LEU A 457 24.26 -24.39 -9.97
CA LEU A 457 24.70 -23.97 -8.65
C LEU A 457 25.28 -25.18 -7.91
N THR A 458 26.47 -25.04 -7.35
CA THR A 458 27.24 -26.08 -6.63
C THR A 458 26.49 -26.67 -5.43
N TYR A 459 25.62 -25.88 -4.83
CA TYR A 459 24.78 -26.27 -3.69
C TYR A 459 23.43 -26.89 -4.09
N ILE A 460 23.11 -26.98 -5.38
CA ILE A 460 21.93 -27.69 -5.89
C ILE A 460 22.38 -29.00 -6.55
N THR A 461 21.77 -30.11 -6.16
CA THR A 461 22.01 -31.43 -6.76
C THR A 461 20.77 -31.91 -7.51
N VAL A 462 20.99 -32.73 -8.52
CA VAL A 462 19.92 -33.43 -9.25
C VAL A 462 19.91 -34.87 -8.76
N ASP A 463 18.77 -35.33 -8.25
CA ASP A 463 18.63 -36.73 -7.82
C ASP A 463 18.43 -37.69 -9.01
N GLN A 464 18.39 -38.98 -8.74
CA GLN A 464 18.25 -40.02 -9.78
C GLN A 464 16.93 -39.92 -10.57
N ASN A 465 15.93 -39.22 -10.05
CA ASN A 465 14.65 -39.00 -10.70
C ASN A 465 14.61 -37.68 -11.48
N GLY A 466 15.67 -36.89 -11.46
CA GLY A 466 15.73 -35.56 -12.09
C GLY A 466 15.16 -34.44 -11.22
N ASP A 467 14.88 -34.70 -9.93
CA ASP A 467 14.39 -33.69 -9.01
C ASP A 467 15.55 -32.90 -8.38
N LEU A 468 15.38 -31.59 -8.27
CA LEU A 468 16.39 -30.70 -7.71
C LEU A 468 16.32 -30.75 -6.18
N ARG A 469 17.48 -30.84 -5.52
CA ARG A 469 17.63 -30.79 -4.06
C ARG A 469 18.73 -29.82 -3.67
N SER A 470 18.46 -28.98 -2.67
CA SER A 470 19.50 -28.14 -2.09
C SER A 470 20.29 -28.92 -1.04
N LYS A 471 21.62 -28.78 -1.05
CA LYS A 471 22.53 -29.22 0.02
C LYS A 471 22.43 -28.32 1.26
N LYS A 472 21.90 -27.11 1.10
CA LYS A 472 21.79 -26.07 2.12
C LYS A 472 20.32 -25.81 2.47
N ASP A 473 20.07 -25.37 3.70
CA ASP A 473 18.73 -25.07 4.19
C ASP A 473 18.24 -23.70 3.69
N ILE A 474 17.90 -23.64 2.40
CA ILE A 474 17.43 -22.46 1.68
C ILE A 474 16.20 -22.81 0.83
N ASP A 475 15.35 -21.82 0.58
CA ASP A 475 14.24 -21.92 -0.36
C ASP A 475 14.76 -21.75 -1.80
N PHE A 476 14.34 -22.62 -2.72
CA PHE A 476 14.71 -22.52 -4.14
C PHE A 476 13.61 -23.10 -5.03
N GLY A 477 13.61 -22.70 -6.30
CA GLY A 477 12.69 -23.28 -7.27
C GLY A 477 12.58 -22.51 -8.57
N ALA A 478 11.68 -22.96 -9.43
CA ALA A 478 11.36 -22.28 -10.68
C ALA A 478 9.85 -22.25 -10.91
N TYR A 479 9.33 -21.15 -11.45
CA TYR A 479 7.90 -21.00 -11.79
C TYR A 479 7.69 -20.20 -13.08
N PRO A 480 6.58 -20.43 -13.81
CA PRO A 480 6.27 -19.68 -15.03
C PRO A 480 5.85 -18.24 -14.73
N HIS A 481 6.37 -17.28 -15.48
CA HIS A 481 6.04 -15.85 -15.36
C HIS A 481 6.01 -15.17 -16.74
N MET A 482 4.88 -14.58 -17.13
CA MET A 482 4.70 -13.80 -18.38
C MET A 482 5.24 -14.48 -19.66
N GLY A 483 5.06 -15.79 -19.81
CA GLY A 483 5.54 -16.54 -20.98
C GLY A 483 7.02 -16.97 -20.91
N GLN A 484 7.71 -16.64 -19.82
CA GLN A 484 9.05 -17.07 -19.45
C GLN A 484 8.99 -17.92 -18.17
N ALA A 485 10.15 -18.28 -17.60
CA ALA A 485 10.26 -18.95 -16.31
C ALA A 485 11.23 -18.22 -15.39
N VAL A 486 10.85 -17.96 -14.15
CA VAL A 486 11.72 -17.39 -13.12
C VAL A 486 12.36 -18.54 -12.36
N ALA A 487 13.69 -18.55 -12.27
CA ALA A 487 14.43 -19.34 -11.28
C ALA A 487 14.74 -18.45 -10.07
N PHE A 488 14.65 -19.01 -8.87
CA PHE A 488 14.92 -18.28 -7.63
C PHE A 488 15.62 -19.15 -6.59
N VAL A 489 16.45 -18.49 -5.77
CA VAL A 489 17.01 -18.99 -4.51
C VAL A 489 16.84 -17.90 -3.45
N GLY A 490 16.58 -18.27 -2.21
CA GLY A 490 16.42 -17.32 -1.11
C GLY A 490 16.31 -17.98 0.25
N GLY A 491 16.57 -17.24 1.30
CA GLY A 491 16.52 -17.76 2.66
C GLY A 491 17.21 -16.83 3.64
N THR A 492 16.94 -17.02 4.93
CA THR A 492 17.75 -16.41 6.00
C THR A 492 19.15 -17.00 6.07
N ASN A 493 19.33 -18.23 5.60
CA ASN A 493 20.61 -18.92 5.53
C ASN A 493 21.29 -18.77 4.16
N LEU A 494 20.81 -17.86 3.29
CA LEU A 494 21.47 -17.54 2.03
C LEU A 494 22.66 -16.60 2.31
N HIS A 495 23.76 -17.17 2.77
CA HIS A 495 25.02 -16.48 3.08
C HIS A 495 25.72 -15.96 1.82
N TYR A 496 26.74 -15.11 2.00
CA TYR A 496 27.39 -14.37 0.91
C TYR A 496 27.79 -15.27 -0.27
N ALA A 497 28.42 -16.41 0.00
CA ALA A 497 28.91 -17.33 -1.02
C ALA A 497 27.79 -17.82 -1.97
N LEU A 498 26.67 -18.29 -1.39
CA LEU A 498 25.55 -18.83 -2.17
C LEU A 498 24.85 -17.74 -2.97
N TRP A 499 24.71 -16.56 -2.36
CA TRP A 499 24.13 -15.39 -3.02
C TRP A 499 25.02 -14.90 -4.17
N ARG A 500 26.34 -14.85 -3.96
CA ARG A 500 27.32 -14.40 -4.94
C ARG A 500 27.42 -15.36 -6.11
N GLU A 501 27.39 -16.67 -5.83
CA GLU A 501 27.36 -17.70 -6.85
C GLU A 501 26.13 -17.58 -7.76
N ALA A 502 24.93 -17.48 -7.20
CA ALA A 502 23.71 -17.34 -8.01
C ALA A 502 23.66 -16.01 -8.76
N SER A 503 24.00 -14.90 -8.10
CA SER A 503 24.00 -13.57 -8.72
C SER A 503 25.12 -13.36 -9.73
N GLY A 504 26.20 -14.15 -9.68
CA GLY A 504 27.31 -14.12 -10.62
C GLY A 504 27.14 -15.08 -11.80
N ILE A 505 26.66 -16.32 -11.58
CA ILE A 505 26.53 -17.33 -12.64
C ILE A 505 25.33 -17.04 -13.54
N TRP A 506 24.16 -16.72 -12.97
CA TRP A 506 22.93 -16.62 -13.74
C TRP A 506 22.90 -15.52 -14.81
N PRO A 507 23.45 -14.30 -14.59
CA PRO A 507 23.53 -13.28 -15.64
C PRO A 507 24.29 -13.73 -16.89
N GLU A 508 25.28 -14.61 -16.72
CA GLU A 508 26.13 -15.12 -17.80
C GLU A 508 25.46 -16.25 -18.61
N LEU A 509 24.28 -16.72 -18.18
CA LEU A 509 23.56 -17.78 -18.88
C LEU A 509 22.78 -17.24 -20.09
N PRO A 510 22.76 -17.96 -21.23
CA PRO A 510 22.04 -17.53 -22.42
C PRO A 510 20.55 -17.29 -22.15
N GLY A 511 20.07 -16.09 -22.49
CA GLY A 511 18.66 -15.71 -22.34
C GLY A 511 18.23 -15.38 -20.91
N ALA A 512 19.18 -15.28 -19.97
CA ALA A 512 18.89 -14.78 -18.63
C ALA A 512 18.52 -13.29 -18.67
N ALA A 513 17.45 -12.93 -17.98
CA ALA A 513 17.01 -11.56 -17.78
C ALA A 513 16.88 -11.26 -16.29
N TYR A 514 17.31 -10.08 -15.87
CA TYR A 514 17.16 -9.63 -14.49
C TYR A 514 15.68 -9.64 -14.09
N PHE A 515 15.38 -10.20 -12.91
CA PHE A 515 14.04 -10.17 -12.34
C PHE A 515 14.03 -9.40 -11.01
N LYS A 516 14.59 -10.00 -9.96
CA LYS A 516 14.69 -9.39 -8.63
C LYS A 516 15.85 -10.02 -7.87
N VAL A 517 16.76 -9.20 -7.35
CA VAL A 517 17.89 -9.65 -6.53
C VAL A 517 17.97 -8.75 -5.30
N SER A 518 18.11 -9.32 -4.11
CA SER A 518 18.30 -8.56 -2.87
C SER A 518 19.64 -7.83 -2.89
N ASP A 519 19.84 -6.91 -1.94
CA ASP A 519 21.16 -6.47 -1.55
C ASP A 519 22.02 -7.65 -1.07
N GLU A 520 23.34 -7.44 -1.11
CA GLU A 520 24.33 -8.41 -0.68
C GLU A 520 24.17 -8.76 0.82
N PRO A 521 24.25 -10.05 1.21
CA PRO A 521 24.31 -10.44 2.62
C PRO A 521 25.46 -9.71 3.34
N LYS A 522 25.18 -9.10 4.49
CA LYS A 522 26.21 -8.41 5.28
C LYS A 522 27.13 -9.43 5.95
N VAL A 523 28.35 -9.54 5.44
CA VAL A 523 29.42 -10.32 6.09
C VAL A 523 29.96 -9.53 7.28
N GLN A 524 29.70 -10.01 8.50
CA GLN A 524 30.29 -9.45 9.72
C GLN A 524 31.48 -10.32 10.12
N ILE A 525 32.69 -9.80 9.91
CA ILE A 525 33.90 -10.35 10.54
C ILE A 525 34.21 -9.48 11.74
N GLU A 526 34.34 -10.09 12.92
CA GLU A 526 34.97 -9.43 14.05
C GLU A 526 36.46 -9.28 13.74
N VAL A 527 36.82 -8.14 13.17
CA VAL A 527 38.22 -7.79 12.92
C VAL A 527 38.84 -7.45 14.27
N PRO A 528 39.95 -8.11 14.67
CA PRO A 528 40.65 -7.78 15.90
C PRO A 528 41.07 -6.32 15.92
N ASN A 529 41.09 -5.69 17.10
CA ASN A 529 41.61 -4.34 17.24
C ASN A 529 43.10 -4.32 16.86
N MET A 530 43.39 -3.77 15.68
CA MET A 530 44.73 -3.76 15.08
C MET A 530 45.73 -2.96 15.94
N GLU A 531 45.26 -1.93 16.64
CA GLU A 531 46.11 -1.09 17.50
C GLU A 531 46.56 -1.86 18.76
N GLU A 532 45.65 -2.62 19.38
CA GLU A 532 45.97 -3.50 20.50
C GLU A 532 46.89 -4.64 20.05
N PHE A 533 46.61 -5.28 18.91
CA PHE A 533 47.45 -6.36 18.38
C PHE A 533 48.89 -5.91 18.11
N THR A 534 49.06 -4.77 17.44
CA THR A 534 50.39 -4.22 17.13
C THR A 534 51.13 -3.80 18.40
N SER A 535 50.42 -3.33 19.43
CA SER A 535 51.02 -2.95 20.72
C SER A 535 51.46 -4.14 21.59
N GLU A 536 50.74 -5.27 21.56
CA GLU A 536 51.04 -6.47 22.36
C GLU A 536 52.09 -7.38 21.72
N SER A 537 52.07 -7.51 20.38
CA SER A 537 52.89 -8.49 19.65
C SER A 537 54.08 -7.90 18.90
N GLY A 538 54.13 -6.57 18.73
CA GLY A 538 55.11 -5.90 17.87
C GLY A 538 54.96 -6.21 16.37
N ALA A 539 53.91 -6.93 15.98
CA ALA A 539 53.68 -7.38 14.61
C ALA A 539 53.23 -6.24 13.69
N LYS A 540 53.83 -6.18 12.49
CA LYS A 540 53.45 -5.24 11.43
C LYS A 540 52.56 -5.96 10.42
N ILE A 541 51.26 -5.74 10.52
CA ILE A 541 50.27 -6.32 9.63
C ILE A 541 49.67 -5.24 8.76
N VAL A 542 49.69 -5.45 7.44
CA VAL A 542 49.16 -4.51 6.45
C VAL A 542 47.94 -5.13 5.79
N SER A 543 46.82 -4.41 5.77
CA SER A 543 45.65 -4.80 5.00
C SER A 543 45.90 -4.59 3.51
N GLU A 544 45.79 -5.65 2.72
CA GLU A 544 45.94 -5.63 1.26
C GLU A 544 44.60 -5.49 0.52
N GLY A 545 43.49 -5.50 1.26
CA GLY A 545 42.15 -5.29 0.73
C GLY A 545 41.29 -6.56 0.79
N VAL A 546 40.19 -6.56 0.04
CA VAL A 546 39.22 -7.65 0.01
C VAL A 546 38.97 -8.06 -1.43
N GLU A 547 38.99 -9.36 -1.72
CA GLU A 547 38.78 -9.92 -3.06
C GLU A 547 37.91 -11.19 -3.00
N ASP A 548 37.07 -11.40 -4.02
CA ASP A 548 36.34 -12.66 -4.20
C ASP A 548 37.25 -13.70 -4.87
N ILE A 549 37.47 -14.84 -4.23
CA ILE A 549 38.27 -15.95 -4.75
C ILE A 549 37.34 -17.14 -5.05
N THR A 550 37.50 -17.76 -6.21
CA THR A 550 36.82 -19.02 -6.53
C THR A 550 37.70 -20.18 -6.09
N LEU A 551 37.20 -21.03 -5.20
CA LEU A 551 37.89 -22.22 -4.71
C LEU A 551 37.91 -23.33 -5.79
N GLU A 552 38.78 -24.33 -5.62
CA GLU A 552 38.82 -25.50 -6.51
C GLU A 552 37.49 -26.27 -6.58
N THR A 553 36.67 -26.17 -5.52
CA THR A 553 35.32 -26.72 -5.44
C THR A 553 34.30 -25.98 -6.31
N GLY A 554 34.67 -24.83 -6.88
CA GLY A 554 33.80 -23.91 -7.62
C GLY A 554 33.05 -22.91 -6.74
N GLU A 555 33.21 -22.99 -5.41
CA GLU A 555 32.56 -22.10 -4.45
C GLU A 555 33.25 -20.73 -4.43
N ILE A 556 32.48 -19.64 -4.39
CA ILE A 556 33.01 -18.28 -4.32
C ILE A 556 33.12 -17.86 -2.85
N SER A 557 34.33 -17.48 -2.43
CA SER A 557 34.60 -17.01 -1.07
C SER A 557 35.10 -15.57 -1.07
N ARG A 558 34.63 -14.75 -0.13
CA ARG A 558 35.20 -13.42 0.11
C ARG A 558 36.45 -13.54 0.97
N CYS A 559 37.58 -13.11 0.42
CA CYS A 559 38.88 -13.20 1.06
C CYS A 559 39.38 -11.82 1.51
N PHE A 560 39.62 -11.67 2.82
CA PHE A 560 40.24 -10.50 3.43
C PHE A 560 41.75 -10.72 3.47
N LYS A 561 42.50 -9.91 2.71
CA LYS A 561 43.92 -10.11 2.49
C LYS A 561 44.75 -9.21 3.39
N TYR A 562 45.74 -9.81 4.02
CA TYR A 562 46.71 -9.13 4.86
C TYR A 562 48.13 -9.61 4.54
N SER A 563 49.14 -8.82 4.90
CA SER A 563 50.52 -9.25 4.91
C SER A 563 51.18 -9.07 6.27
N ALA A 564 52.06 -10.02 6.63
CA ALA A 564 52.82 -10.06 7.87
C ALA A 564 54.32 -10.23 7.60
N GLU A 565 55.18 -9.90 8.56
CA GLU A 565 56.64 -9.99 8.37
C GLU A 565 57.15 -11.43 8.39
N ASP A 566 56.57 -12.29 9.24
CA ASP A 566 56.98 -13.68 9.42
C ASP A 566 55.77 -14.60 9.66
N THR A 567 56.01 -15.91 9.56
CA THR A 567 54.99 -16.97 9.76
C THR A 567 54.38 -16.97 11.16
N THR A 568 55.15 -16.62 12.18
CA THR A 568 54.67 -16.65 13.58
C THR A 568 53.63 -15.55 13.79
N GLN A 569 53.87 -14.36 13.25
CA GLN A 569 52.93 -13.23 13.27
C GLN A 569 51.68 -13.54 12.44
N ALA A 570 51.83 -14.19 11.28
CA ALA A 570 50.71 -14.56 10.43
C ALA A 570 49.74 -15.52 11.14
N LEU A 571 50.26 -16.58 11.78
CA LEU A 571 49.44 -17.56 12.50
C LEU A 571 48.78 -16.95 13.75
N ALA A 572 49.53 -16.19 14.55
CA ALA A 572 48.99 -15.51 15.74
C ALA A 572 47.89 -14.49 15.39
N PHE A 573 47.99 -13.85 14.21
CA PHE A 573 46.96 -12.95 13.72
C PHE A 573 45.70 -13.69 13.28
N LEU A 574 45.85 -14.78 12.51
CA LEU A 574 44.72 -15.61 12.08
C LEU A 574 43.98 -16.22 13.28
N GLU A 575 44.68 -16.60 14.35
CA GLU A 575 44.05 -17.12 15.57
C GLU A 575 43.02 -16.15 16.18
N LYS A 576 43.24 -14.83 16.07
CA LYS A 576 42.35 -13.81 16.66
C LYS A 576 41.05 -13.58 15.87
N PHE A 577 40.93 -14.05 14.64
CA PHE A 577 39.68 -13.94 13.87
C PHE A 577 38.70 -15.04 14.23
N GLU A 578 37.46 -14.69 14.58
CA GLU A 578 36.37 -15.65 14.65
C GLU A 578 35.58 -15.60 13.32
N ILE A 579 35.70 -16.67 12.51
CA ILE A 579 34.96 -16.80 11.24
C ILE A 579 33.79 -17.74 11.49
N THR A 580 32.58 -17.18 11.44
CA THR A 580 31.33 -17.90 11.74
C THR A 580 30.50 -18.20 10.49
N GLU A 581 30.91 -17.71 9.32
CA GLU A 581 30.16 -17.79 8.06
C GLU A 581 30.95 -18.56 6.99
N GLU A 582 30.27 -19.45 6.26
CA GLU A 582 30.86 -20.17 5.13
C GLU A 582 31.10 -19.26 3.91
N GLY A 583 32.23 -19.47 3.24
CA GLY A 583 32.68 -18.66 2.10
C GLY A 583 33.20 -17.27 2.49
N VAL A 584 33.66 -17.16 3.73
CA VAL A 584 34.44 -16.02 4.23
C VAL A 584 35.81 -16.55 4.64
N MET A 585 36.87 -15.89 4.17
CA MET A 585 38.24 -16.30 4.41
C MET A 585 39.10 -15.09 4.77
N VAL A 586 40.07 -15.29 5.63
CA VAL A 586 41.16 -14.33 5.88
C VAL A 586 42.45 -14.97 5.40
N SER A 587 43.18 -14.31 4.50
CA SER A 587 44.49 -14.79 4.05
C SER A 587 45.59 -13.83 4.48
N VAL A 588 46.69 -14.38 4.99
CA VAL A 588 47.88 -13.63 5.37
C VAL A 588 49.07 -14.13 4.55
N SER A 589 49.70 -13.22 3.79
CA SER A 589 50.95 -13.51 3.07
C SER A 589 52.15 -13.04 3.88
N THR A 590 53.20 -13.86 3.98
CA THR A 590 54.47 -13.46 4.61
C THR A 590 55.43 -12.89 3.58
N LYS A 591 56.42 -12.09 4.02
CA LYS A 591 57.47 -11.56 3.13
C LYS A 591 58.31 -12.65 2.47
N ASP A 592 58.42 -13.82 3.09
CA ASP A 592 59.14 -14.99 2.56
C ASP A 592 58.33 -15.77 1.52
N GLY A 593 57.10 -15.32 1.21
CA GLY A 593 56.24 -15.90 0.17
C GLY A 593 55.30 -17.00 0.65
N ALA A 594 55.31 -17.38 1.92
CA ALA A 594 54.36 -18.33 2.48
C ALA A 594 52.98 -17.68 2.66
N LYS A 595 51.91 -18.45 2.43
CA LYS A 595 50.53 -17.98 2.54
C LYS A 595 49.73 -18.87 3.47
N TYR A 596 49.07 -18.25 4.44
CA TYR A 596 48.20 -18.94 5.38
C TYR A 596 46.80 -18.37 5.28
N GLY A 597 45.80 -19.24 5.29
CA GLY A 597 44.40 -18.91 5.27
C GLY A 597 43.72 -19.31 6.58
N LYS A 598 42.64 -18.63 6.94
CA LYS A 598 41.65 -19.11 7.91
C LYS A 598 40.27 -19.02 7.30
N ASP A 599 39.50 -20.08 7.47
CA ASP A 599 38.08 -20.15 7.14
C ASP A 599 37.31 -20.69 8.37
N ILE A 600 36.04 -21.07 8.17
CA ILE A 600 35.20 -21.68 9.22
C ILE A 600 35.76 -23.02 9.75
N ASN A 601 36.61 -23.71 8.99
CA ASN A 601 37.19 -25.01 9.34
C ASN A 601 38.52 -24.86 10.10
N GLY A 602 39.10 -23.65 10.14
CA GLY A 602 40.31 -23.34 10.89
C GLY A 602 41.41 -22.76 10.01
N ILE A 603 42.65 -22.82 10.49
CA ILE A 603 43.83 -22.28 9.80
C ILE A 603 44.44 -23.35 8.89
N PHE A 604 44.79 -22.99 7.67
CA PHE A 604 45.41 -23.85 6.66
C PHE A 604 46.49 -23.12 5.86
N GLU A 605 47.33 -23.88 5.17
CA GLU A 605 48.35 -23.36 4.25
C GLU A 605 47.77 -23.27 2.82
N MET A 606 48.03 -22.17 2.11
CA MET A 606 47.44 -21.84 0.80
C MET A 606 48.39 -22.05 -0.38
#